data_AF-A0A9P8F0G9-F1
#
_entry.id   AF-A0A9P8F0G9-F1
#
_cell.length_a   1.000
_cell.length_b   1.000
_cell.length_c   1.000
_cell.angle_alpha   90.00
_cell.angle_beta   90.00
_cell.angle_gamma   90.00
#
_symmetry.space_group_name_H-M   'P 1'
#
loop_
_entity.id
_entity.type
_entity.pdbx_description
1 polymer ?
#
loop_
_entity_poly.entity_id
_entity_poly.type
_entity_poly.pdbx_seq_one_letter_code
_entity_poly.pdbx_strand_id
1 'polypeptide(L)'
;MRCSPLSSALALGCAVLSVLPSPGSAAFITFDNCLDQNIRDSTPLHLQFVPLFVDARFNTSDPSHNLNVTIYGNVSGQATQGNYPPPTDPSWKDPDDDFGKIVDLSPSNNRYSTLFQRYQVLTFDAYEAAPSRFCNSTVNDSCPLAPS
;
A
#
# COMPACT_ATOMS: atom_id res chain seq x y z
N MET A 1 64.55 -8.16 -5.14
CA MET A 1 63.17 -8.01 -4.64
C MET A 1 62.31 -9.04 -5.38
N ARG A 2 61.94 -10.14 -4.73
CA ARG A 2 61.12 -11.21 -5.33
C ARG A 2 59.72 -11.10 -4.77
N CYS A 3 58.74 -10.75 -5.61
CA CYS A 3 57.34 -10.78 -5.27
C CYS A 3 56.87 -12.22 -5.04
N SER A 4 56.21 -12.46 -3.91
CA SER A 4 55.61 -13.76 -3.57
C SER A 4 54.40 -14.07 -4.45
N PRO A 5 54.09 -15.35 -4.71
CA PRO A 5 52.93 -15.73 -5.51
C PRO A 5 51.69 -15.60 -4.62
N LEU A 6 50.98 -14.49 -4.77
CA LEU A 6 49.69 -14.29 -4.11
C LEU A 6 48.68 -15.28 -4.75
N SER A 7 48.52 -16.42 -4.09
CA SER A 7 47.51 -17.48 -4.24
C SER A 7 46.46 -17.27 -5.35
N SER A 8 46.60 -17.99 -6.48
CA SER A 8 45.62 -18.05 -7.57
C SER A 8 44.20 -18.41 -7.12
N ALA A 9 44.05 -19.12 -5.99
CA ALA A 9 42.75 -19.45 -5.42
C ALA A 9 42.01 -18.21 -4.87
N LEU A 10 42.75 -17.24 -4.30
CA LEU A 10 42.19 -15.97 -3.86
C LEU A 10 41.74 -15.12 -5.06
N ALA A 11 42.53 -15.12 -6.13
CA ALA A 11 42.20 -14.39 -7.35
C ALA A 11 40.95 -14.96 -8.05
N LEU A 12 40.82 -16.29 -8.11
CA LEU A 12 39.61 -16.94 -8.64
C LEU A 12 38.39 -16.69 -7.74
N GLY A 13 38.57 -16.72 -6.42
CA GLY A 13 37.51 -16.42 -5.45
C GLY A 13 36.98 -15.00 -5.57
N CYS A 14 37.86 -14.00 -5.68
CA CYS A 14 37.45 -12.61 -5.90
C CYS A 14 36.74 -12.40 -7.24
N ALA A 15 37.17 -13.09 -8.31
CA ALA A 15 36.50 -13.03 -9.61
C ALA A 15 35.06 -13.58 -9.54
N VAL A 16 34.84 -14.71 -8.86
CA VAL A 16 33.51 -15.30 -8.69
C VAL A 16 32.59 -14.41 -7.84
N LEU A 17 33.10 -13.78 -6.77
CA LEU A 17 32.32 -12.85 -5.95
C LEU A 17 31.89 -11.59 -6.70
N SER A 18 32.66 -11.12 -7.68
CA SER A 18 32.32 -9.92 -8.47
C SER A 18 31.17 -10.11 -9.46
N VAL A 19 30.78 -11.35 -9.76
CA VAL A 19 29.67 -11.68 -10.69
C VAL A 19 28.34 -11.90 -9.94
N LEU A 20 28.35 -11.92 -8.60
CA LEU A 20 27.19 -12.21 -7.76
C LEU A 20 26.29 -11.02 -7.35
N PRO A 21 26.57 -9.72 -7.60
CA PRO A 21 25.57 -8.71 -7.30
C PRO A 21 24.50 -8.74 -8.39
N SER A 22 23.47 -9.57 -8.21
CA SER A 22 22.17 -9.30 -8.83
C SER A 22 21.75 -7.91 -8.35
N PRO A 23 21.50 -6.93 -9.23
CA PRO A 23 20.99 -5.63 -8.81
C PRO A 23 19.61 -5.85 -8.19
N GLY A 24 19.56 -5.97 -6.86
CA GLY A 24 18.33 -5.88 -6.10
C GLY A 24 17.87 -4.44 -6.15
N SER A 25 17.07 -4.08 -7.15
CA SER A 25 16.44 -2.76 -7.24
C SER A 25 15.22 -2.74 -6.32
N ALA A 26 15.45 -2.74 -5.02
CA ALA A 26 14.44 -2.47 -4.01
C ALA A 26 14.75 -1.11 -3.40
N ALA A 27 13.91 -0.12 -3.68
CA ALA A 27 13.95 1.18 -3.03
C ALA A 27 12.84 1.23 -1.98
N PHE A 28 13.14 1.80 -0.82
CA PHE A 28 12.10 2.13 0.15
C PHE A 28 11.36 3.37 -0.35
N ILE A 29 10.04 3.27 -0.48
CA ILE A 29 9.17 4.38 -0.90
C ILE A 29 8.66 5.07 0.35
N THR A 30 9.08 6.31 0.56
CA THR A 30 8.47 7.19 1.56
C THR A 30 7.12 7.68 1.03
N PHE A 31 6.08 7.62 1.85
CA PHE A 31 4.75 8.09 1.51
C PHE A 31 4.15 8.84 2.69
N ASP A 32 3.24 9.76 2.41
CA ASP A 32 2.55 10.56 3.41
C ASP A 32 1.04 10.31 3.35
N ASN A 33 0.38 10.37 4.51
CA ASN A 33 -1.07 10.45 4.56
C ASN A 33 -1.50 11.91 4.31
N CYS A 34 -1.95 12.16 3.09
CA CYS A 34 -2.38 13.49 2.62
C CYS A 34 -3.79 13.90 3.08
N LEU A 35 -4.45 13.11 3.92
CA LEU A 35 -5.70 13.54 4.55
C LEU A 35 -5.44 14.75 5.45
N ASP A 36 -6.44 15.66 5.52
CA ASP A 36 -6.37 16.82 6.40
C ASP A 36 -6.16 16.39 7.86
N GLN A 37 -5.39 17.19 8.60
CA GLN A 37 -5.03 16.86 9.97
C GLN A 37 -6.24 16.73 10.89
N ASN A 38 -7.31 17.50 10.64
CA ASN A 38 -8.56 17.41 11.39
C ASN A 38 -9.31 16.09 11.18
N ILE A 39 -9.04 15.35 10.10
CA ILE A 39 -9.56 13.99 9.87
C ILE A 39 -8.64 12.99 10.55
N ARG A 40 -7.33 13.13 10.32
CA ARG A 40 -6.30 12.21 10.83
C ARG A 40 -6.26 12.13 12.35
N ASP A 41 -6.41 13.27 13.02
CA ASP A 41 -6.27 13.42 14.47
C ASP A 41 -7.62 13.69 15.16
N SER A 42 -8.74 13.40 14.48
CA SER A 42 -10.09 13.60 15.01
C SER A 42 -10.34 12.79 16.30
N THR A 43 -11.17 13.32 17.19
CA THR A 43 -11.61 12.64 18.41
C THR A 43 -13.13 12.77 18.56
N PRO A 44 -13.92 11.69 18.39
CA PRO A 44 -13.48 10.32 18.02
C PRO A 44 -12.91 10.27 16.59
N LEU A 45 -12.06 9.27 16.34
CA LEU A 45 -11.38 9.12 15.05
C LEU A 45 -12.39 8.84 13.93
N HIS A 46 -12.36 9.65 12.87
CA HIS A 46 -13.13 9.42 11.65
C HIS A 46 -12.63 8.18 10.93
N LEU A 47 -13.55 7.44 10.31
CA LEU A 47 -13.20 6.26 9.51
C LEU A 47 -12.23 6.63 8.38
N GLN A 48 -11.08 5.98 8.36
CA GLN A 48 -10.04 6.21 7.36
C GLN A 48 -9.20 4.95 7.12
N PHE A 49 -8.63 4.86 5.92
CA PHE A 49 -7.56 3.92 5.61
C PHE A 49 -6.21 4.59 5.90
N VAL A 50 -5.44 4.02 6.83
CA VAL A 50 -4.15 4.52 7.27
C VAL A 50 -3.04 3.76 6.55
N PRO A 51 -2.36 4.37 5.56
CA PRO A 51 -1.31 3.69 4.81
C PRO A 51 -0.08 3.42 5.70
N LEU A 52 0.54 2.25 5.52
CA LEU A 52 1.72 1.77 6.25
C LEU A 52 2.90 1.42 5.34
N PHE A 53 2.63 0.84 4.16
CA PHE A 53 3.66 0.49 3.18
C PHE A 53 3.12 0.62 1.75
N VAL A 54 4.02 0.84 0.79
CA VAL A 54 3.70 0.88 -0.64
C VAL A 54 4.66 -0.04 -1.40
N ASP A 55 4.11 -0.96 -2.19
CA ASP A 55 4.85 -1.72 -3.22
C ASP A 55 4.47 -1.11 -4.58
N ALA A 56 5.49 -0.77 -5.38
CA ALA A 56 5.30 -0.25 -6.73
C ALA A 56 6.19 -1.04 -7.70
N ARG A 57 5.58 -1.58 -8.76
CA ARG A 57 6.26 -2.39 -9.77
C ARG A 57 5.98 -1.85 -11.15
N PHE A 58 7.02 -1.38 -11.79
CA PHE A 58 6.97 -0.91 -13.17
C PHE A 58 7.46 -2.01 -14.12
N ASN A 59 6.63 -2.40 -15.09
CA ASN A 59 7.00 -3.40 -16.07
C ASN A 59 7.87 -2.78 -17.18
N THR A 60 9.16 -3.08 -17.19
CA THR A 60 10.10 -2.55 -18.20
C THR A 60 10.17 -3.39 -19.47
N SER A 61 9.52 -4.56 -19.51
CA SER A 61 9.67 -5.54 -20.59
C SER A 61 8.44 -5.65 -21.49
N ASP A 62 7.24 -5.48 -20.94
CA ASP A 62 5.99 -5.48 -21.71
C ASP A 62 5.79 -4.13 -22.43
N PRO A 63 5.32 -4.12 -23.69
CA PRO A 63 5.09 -2.87 -24.44
C PRO A 63 4.11 -1.90 -23.79
N SER A 64 3.18 -2.39 -22.95
CA SER A 64 2.23 -1.55 -22.21
C SER A 64 2.86 -0.77 -21.06
N HIS A 65 4.04 -1.21 -20.59
CA HIS A 65 4.78 -0.56 -19.50
C HIS A 65 3.94 -0.24 -18.26
N ASN A 66 3.06 -1.17 -17.86
CA ASN A 66 2.16 -0.94 -16.73
C ASN A 66 2.90 -0.74 -15.41
N LEU A 67 2.39 0.20 -14.61
CA LEU A 67 2.76 0.43 -13.22
C LEU A 67 1.68 -0.19 -12.31
N ASN A 68 2.08 -1.17 -11.50
CA ASN A 68 1.24 -1.70 -10.43
C ASN A 68 1.65 -1.08 -9.10
N VAL A 69 0.69 -0.48 -8.40
CA VAL A 69 0.89 0.08 -7.06
C VAL A 69 -0.05 -0.62 -6.10
N THR A 70 0.49 -1.14 -5.00
CA THR A 70 -0.27 -1.73 -3.90
C THR A 70 0.06 -0.99 -2.62
N ILE A 71 -0.98 -0.52 -1.94
CA ILE A 71 -0.86 0.21 -0.68
C ILE A 71 -1.35 -0.71 0.43
N TYR A 72 -0.49 -0.98 1.38
CA TYR A 72 -0.79 -1.75 2.58
C TYR A 72 -1.06 -0.79 3.72
N GLY A 73 -2.11 -1.05 4.49
CA GLY A 73 -2.53 -0.16 5.56
C GLY A 73 -3.68 -0.75 6.35
N ASN A 74 -4.09 -0.01 7.37
CA ASN A 74 -5.11 -0.46 8.32
C ASN A 74 -6.34 0.43 8.21
N VAL A 75 -7.52 -0.15 8.39
CA VAL A 75 -8.74 0.64 8.59
C VAL A 75 -8.84 1.04 10.06
N SER A 76 -9.24 2.27 10.35
CA SER A 76 -9.39 2.75 11.74
C SER A 76 -10.45 3.84 11.82
N GLY A 77 -11.03 4.00 13.02
CA GLY A 77 -12.04 5.02 13.28
C GLY A 77 -13.46 4.59 12.88
N GLN A 78 -14.39 5.54 12.92
CA GLN A 78 -15.82 5.27 12.77
C GLN A 78 -16.50 6.28 11.85
N ALA A 79 -17.40 5.80 10.98
CA ALA A 79 -18.20 6.65 10.09
C ALA A 79 -19.46 7.18 10.79
N THR A 80 -19.96 6.44 11.79
CA THR A 80 -21.07 6.80 12.66
C THR A 80 -20.58 6.85 14.10
N GLN A 81 -21.16 7.73 14.91
CA GLN A 81 -20.78 7.84 16.31
C GLN A 81 -21.31 6.64 17.09
N GLY A 82 -20.42 5.93 17.79
CA GLY A 82 -20.77 4.78 18.61
C GLY A 82 -19.64 4.41 19.57
N ASN A 83 -19.84 3.31 20.30
CA ASN A 83 -18.80 2.74 21.14
C ASN A 83 -17.86 1.90 20.27
N TYR A 84 -16.60 2.31 20.14
CA TYR A 84 -15.64 1.61 19.31
C TYR A 84 -15.28 0.24 19.91
N PRO A 85 -15.55 -0.89 19.22
CA PRO A 85 -15.27 -2.21 19.77
C PRO A 85 -13.77 -2.46 20.00
N PRO A 86 -13.40 -3.35 20.94
CA PRO A 86 -12.02 -3.77 21.10
C PRO A 86 -11.54 -4.59 19.88
N PRO A 87 -10.23 -4.71 19.62
CA PRO A 87 -9.70 -5.46 18.47
C PRO A 87 -10.08 -6.95 18.42
N THR A 88 -10.48 -7.54 19.56
CA THR A 88 -10.89 -8.95 19.67
C THR A 88 -12.38 -9.16 19.47
N ASP A 89 -13.16 -8.11 19.19
CA ASP A 89 -14.61 -8.21 19.03
C ASP A 89 -14.97 -9.10 17.82
N PRO A 90 -15.92 -10.05 17.95
CA PRO A 90 -16.36 -10.87 16.83
C PRO A 90 -17.02 -10.06 15.70
N SER A 91 -17.54 -8.86 15.97
CA SER A 91 -18.17 -8.00 14.96
C SER A 91 -17.24 -7.68 13.79
N TRP A 92 -15.92 -7.65 14.00
CA TRP A 92 -14.95 -7.41 12.91
C TRP A 92 -15.01 -8.46 11.80
N LYS A 93 -15.49 -9.67 12.10
CA LYS A 93 -15.65 -10.77 11.14
C LYS A 93 -17.07 -10.91 10.60
N ASP A 94 -18.02 -10.15 11.14
CA ASP A 94 -19.41 -10.18 10.72
C ASP A 94 -19.60 -9.32 9.45
N PRO A 95 -19.98 -9.88 8.30
CA PRO A 95 -20.22 -9.10 7.09
C PRO A 95 -21.46 -8.20 7.18
N ASP A 96 -22.37 -8.45 8.12
CA ASP A 96 -23.60 -7.68 8.30
C ASP A 96 -23.42 -6.48 9.27
N ASP A 97 -22.25 -6.38 9.92
CA ASP A 97 -21.89 -5.25 10.78
C ASP A 97 -20.91 -4.31 10.06
N ASP A 98 -21.38 -3.11 9.70
CA ASP A 98 -20.61 -2.09 9.00
C ASP A 98 -19.82 -1.16 9.94
N PHE A 99 -20.03 -1.26 11.25
CA PHE A 99 -19.49 -0.29 12.19
C PHE A 99 -17.96 -0.31 12.22
N GLY A 100 -17.34 0.84 11.94
CA GLY A 100 -15.88 0.96 11.91
C GLY A 100 -15.20 0.31 10.69
N LYS A 101 -15.96 -0.06 9.65
CA LYS A 101 -15.46 -0.71 8.43
C LYS A 101 -15.68 0.16 7.20
N ILE A 102 -14.82 0.01 6.19
CA ILE A 102 -15.05 0.62 4.88
C ILE A 102 -15.99 -0.28 4.08
N VAL A 103 -17.22 0.19 3.90
CA VAL A 103 -18.26 -0.49 3.12
C VAL A 103 -18.17 -0.13 1.64
N ASP A 104 -18.69 -0.98 0.77
CA ASP A 104 -18.75 -0.67 -0.67
C ASP A 104 -19.83 0.36 -0.97
N LEU A 105 -21.05 0.13 -0.48
CA LEU A 105 -22.19 1.04 -0.62
C LEU A 105 -22.63 1.48 0.77
N SER A 106 -22.56 2.78 1.02
CA SER A 106 -22.96 3.33 2.32
C SER A 106 -24.49 3.23 2.52
N PRO A 107 -24.96 2.60 3.62
CA PRO A 107 -26.39 2.47 3.89
C PRO A 107 -27.05 3.81 4.25
N SER A 108 -26.27 4.81 4.68
CA SER A 108 -26.80 6.11 5.14
C SER A 108 -27.07 7.10 4.01
N ASN A 109 -26.36 6.99 2.89
CA ASN A 109 -26.44 7.98 1.80
C ASN A 109 -26.46 7.36 0.40
N ASN A 110 -26.46 6.03 0.28
CA ASN A 110 -26.50 5.28 -0.98
C ASN A 110 -25.39 5.71 -1.97
N ARG A 111 -24.19 6.00 -1.45
CA ARG A 111 -22.99 6.34 -2.24
C ARG A 111 -21.94 5.25 -2.10
N TYR A 112 -21.21 5.00 -3.18
CA TYR A 112 -20.10 4.06 -3.17
C TYR A 112 -18.85 4.64 -2.52
N SER A 113 -18.13 3.83 -1.76
CA SER A 113 -16.73 4.10 -1.42
C SER A 113 -15.91 4.09 -2.70
N THR A 114 -15.35 5.24 -3.03
CA THR A 114 -14.75 5.50 -4.35
C THR A 114 -13.24 5.66 -4.19
N LEU A 115 -12.49 4.97 -5.05
CA LEU A 115 -11.05 5.13 -5.18
C LEU A 115 -10.76 6.12 -6.31
N PHE A 116 -9.97 7.13 -5.99
CA PHE A 116 -9.42 8.10 -6.94
C PHE A 116 -7.91 7.88 -7.04
N GLN A 117 -7.38 7.83 -8.26
CA GLN A 117 -5.96 7.57 -8.50
C GLN A 117 -5.41 8.59 -9.48
N ARG A 118 -4.33 9.25 -9.10
CA ARG A 118 -3.60 10.21 -9.93
C ARG A 118 -2.11 10.00 -9.74
N TYR A 119 -1.40 9.83 -10.85
CA TYR A 119 0.03 9.61 -10.87
C TYR A 119 0.70 10.84 -11.48
N GLN A 120 1.46 11.56 -10.66
CA GLN A 120 2.21 12.74 -11.07
C GLN A 120 3.70 12.40 -11.07
N VAL A 121 4.41 12.78 -12.12
CA VAL A 121 5.85 12.54 -12.26
C VAL A 121 6.54 13.84 -12.61
N LEU A 122 7.44 14.29 -11.72
CA LEU A 122 8.25 15.51 -11.80
C LEU A 122 7.48 16.79 -12.21
N THR A 123 7.15 16.92 -13.49
CA THR A 123 6.58 18.13 -14.11
C THR A 123 5.20 17.92 -14.74
N PHE A 124 4.64 16.71 -14.75
CA PHE A 124 3.34 16.46 -15.38
C PHE A 124 2.53 15.32 -14.74
N ASP A 125 1.23 15.31 -15.00
CA ASP A 125 0.33 14.20 -14.67
C ASP A 125 0.51 13.08 -15.69
N ALA A 126 1.13 11.98 -15.28
CA ALA A 126 1.33 10.82 -16.14
C ALA A 126 0.03 10.06 -16.41
N TYR A 127 -0.85 10.00 -15.41
CA TYR A 127 -2.13 9.30 -15.52
C TYR A 127 -3.11 9.77 -14.45
N GLU A 128 -4.39 9.86 -14.82
CA GLU A 128 -5.51 10.07 -13.91
C GLU A 128 -6.58 9.02 -14.23
N ALA A 129 -6.88 8.16 -13.26
CA ALA A 129 -7.86 7.10 -13.44
C ALA A 129 -9.27 7.66 -13.30
N ALA A 130 -10.21 7.08 -14.06
CA ALA A 130 -11.63 7.32 -13.78
C ALA A 130 -11.97 6.82 -12.36
N PRO A 131 -12.82 7.54 -11.61
CA PRO A 131 -13.26 7.10 -10.29
C PRO A 131 -13.84 5.68 -10.35
N SER A 132 -13.39 4.82 -9.44
CA SER A 132 -13.78 3.41 -9.41
C SER A 132 -14.22 3.00 -8.00
N ARG A 133 -14.91 1.86 -7.87
CA ARG A 133 -15.30 1.34 -6.55
C ARG A 133 -14.06 0.87 -5.80
N PHE A 134 -13.83 1.42 -4.62
CA PHE A 134 -12.68 1.08 -3.77
C PHE A 134 -12.61 -0.43 -3.50
N CYS A 135 -13.74 -1.05 -3.19
CA CYS A 135 -13.84 -2.46 -2.85
C CYS A 135 -13.53 -3.43 -4.01
N ASN A 136 -13.52 -2.95 -5.26
CA ASN A 136 -13.06 -3.76 -6.38
C ASN A 136 -11.53 -3.76 -6.53
N SER A 137 -10.85 -2.86 -5.81
CA SER A 137 -9.39 -2.67 -5.87
C SER A 137 -8.67 -3.28 -4.66
N THR A 138 -9.39 -3.90 -3.73
CA THR A 138 -8.79 -4.63 -2.60
C THR A 138 -8.12 -5.90 -3.09
N VAL A 139 -6.97 -6.23 -2.48
CA VAL A 139 -6.18 -7.40 -2.85
C VAL A 139 -6.30 -8.42 -1.72
N ASN A 140 -6.77 -9.63 -2.03
CA ASN A 140 -6.99 -10.73 -1.08
C ASN A 140 -7.99 -10.45 0.04
N ASP A 141 -8.78 -9.39 -0.07
CA ASP A 141 -9.80 -9.01 0.90
C ASP A 141 -11.03 -8.45 0.16
N SER A 142 -12.16 -8.36 0.87
CA SER A 142 -13.43 -7.88 0.34
C SER A 142 -14.12 -6.97 1.34
N CYS A 143 -14.87 -6.00 0.84
CA CYS A 143 -15.67 -5.15 1.73
C CYS A 143 -16.83 -5.93 2.38
N PRO A 144 -17.24 -5.57 3.61
CA PRO A 144 -16.76 -4.44 4.41
C PRO A 144 -15.35 -4.65 5.00
N LEU A 145 -14.44 -3.72 4.72
CA LEU A 145 -13.03 -3.84 5.10
C LEU A 145 -12.85 -3.43 6.57
N ALA A 146 -12.50 -4.38 7.42
CA ALA A 146 -12.37 -4.20 8.85
C ALA A 146 -10.97 -3.66 9.27
N PRO A 147 -10.84 -3.14 10.50
CA PRO A 147 -9.54 -2.85 11.09
C PRO A 147 -8.62 -4.08 11.15
N SER A 148 -7.34 -3.88 10.83
CA SER A 148 -6.28 -4.90 10.83
C SER A 148 -5.00 -4.40 11.48
#